data_AF-A0A356JYA2-F1
#
_entry.id   AF-A0A356JYA2-F1
#
_cell.length_a   1.000
_cell.length_b   1.000
_cell.length_c   1.000
_cell.angle_alpha   90.00
_cell.angle_beta   90.00
_cell.angle_gamma   90.00
#
_symmetry.space_group_name_H-M   'P 1'
#
loop_
_entity.id
_entity.type
_entity.pdbx_description
1 polymer ?
#
loop_
_entity_poly.entity_id
_entity_poly.type
_entity_poly.pdbx_seq_one_letter_code
_entity_poly.pdbx_strand_id
1 'polypeptide(L)'
;MAEKKGYVATTKFLIASPTKVRPVANVVKTKSCSEAMAILDVMPQKGARLISGTLKSAVANALNKNKQLDEDMLYIKEIRIDEGPRLKRVWFRGRGRADQ
;
A
#
# COMPACT_ATOMS: atom_id res chain seq x y z
N MET A 1 -7.05 -28.10 -6.04
CA MET A 1 -7.63 -26.74 -5.95
C MET A 1 -6.76 -25.83 -6.79
N ALA A 2 -7.29 -25.19 -7.83
CA ALA A 2 -6.49 -24.38 -8.75
C ALA A 2 -5.74 -23.27 -8.00
N GLU A 3 -4.43 -23.14 -8.26
CA GLU A 3 -3.64 -22.01 -7.78
C GLU A 3 -4.30 -20.73 -8.30
N LYS A 4 -4.97 -19.97 -7.42
CA LYS A 4 -5.41 -18.60 -7.74
C LYS A 4 -4.14 -17.76 -7.92
N LYS A 5 -3.62 -17.72 -9.15
CA LYS A 5 -2.47 -16.92 -9.55
C LYS A 5 -2.87 -15.44 -9.44
N GLY A 6 -2.56 -14.84 -8.30
CA GLY A 6 -2.86 -13.44 -8.04
C GLY A 6 -1.97 -12.50 -8.86
N TYR A 7 -2.50 -11.32 -9.16
CA TYR A 7 -1.71 -10.22 -9.70
C TYR A 7 -1.12 -9.42 -8.53
N VAL A 8 0.21 -9.31 -8.51
CA VAL A 8 0.95 -8.68 -7.41
C VAL A 8 1.58 -7.40 -7.93
N ALA A 9 1.53 -6.35 -7.11
CA ALA A 9 2.36 -5.16 -7.23
C ALA A 9 3.02 -4.90 -5.89
N THR A 10 4.25 -4.39 -5.92
CA THR A 10 5.00 -4.06 -4.70
C THR A 10 5.76 -2.77 -4.92
N THR A 11 5.57 -1.81 -4.01
CA THR A 11 6.34 -0.56 -4.01
C THR A 11 7.29 -0.58 -2.83
N LYS A 12 8.59 -0.43 -3.13
CA LYS A 12 9.67 -0.51 -2.15
C LYS A 12 10.15 0.89 -1.77
N PHE A 13 10.80 1.01 -0.61
CA PHE A 13 11.45 2.23 -0.14
C PHE A 13 10.52 3.45 0.04
N LEU A 14 9.30 3.21 0.50
CA LEU A 14 8.38 4.29 0.88
C LEU A 14 8.83 4.95 2.18
N ILE A 15 8.97 6.28 2.17
CA ILE A 15 9.26 7.08 3.38
C ILE A 15 7.95 7.32 4.14
N ALA A 16 7.45 6.26 4.78
CA ALA A 16 6.28 6.27 5.63
C ALA A 16 6.44 5.26 6.77
N SER A 17 5.90 5.59 7.95
CA SER A 17 5.89 4.66 9.07
C SER A 17 4.86 3.54 8.81
N PRO A 18 5.23 2.26 8.91
CA PRO A 18 4.31 1.14 8.72
C PRO A 18 3.05 1.26 9.58
N THR A 19 3.20 1.68 10.83
CA THR A 19 2.10 1.80 11.80
C THR A 19 1.03 2.80 11.36
N LYS A 20 1.41 3.85 10.61
CA LYS A 20 0.46 4.85 10.10
C LYS A 20 -0.26 4.40 8.84
N VAL A 21 0.33 3.49 8.06
CA VAL A 21 -0.24 3.00 6.80
C VAL A 21 -1.16 1.80 7.05
N ARG A 22 -0.88 0.98 8.06
CA ARG A 22 -1.68 -0.21 8.42
C ARG A 22 -3.17 0.06 8.64
N PRO A 23 -3.61 1.11 9.35
CA PRO A 23 -5.02 1.42 9.52
C PRO A 23 -5.74 1.65 8.18
N VAL A 24 -5.09 2.32 7.24
CA VAL A 24 -5.64 2.57 5.90
C VAL A 24 -5.80 1.26 5.13
N ALA A 25 -4.78 0.40 5.15
CA ALA A 25 -4.86 -0.91 4.50
C ALA A 25 -5.95 -1.80 5.10
N ASN A 26 -6.19 -1.74 6.40
CA ASN A 26 -7.23 -2.53 7.06
C ASN A 26 -8.64 -2.16 6.56
N VAL A 27 -8.89 -0.88 6.25
CA VAL A 27 -10.17 -0.43 5.69
C VAL A 27 -10.40 -1.00 4.29
N VAL A 28 -9.35 -1.09 3.50
CA VAL A 28 -9.41 -1.46 2.08
C VAL A 28 -9.28 -2.97 1.85
N LYS A 29 -8.83 -3.70 2.88
CA LYS A 29 -8.71 -5.15 2.85
C LYS A 29 -10.05 -5.80 2.48
N THR A 30 -10.04 -6.82 1.62
CA THR A 30 -11.21 -7.59 1.15
C THR A 30 -12.25 -6.84 0.32
N LYS A 31 -12.05 -5.56 0.00
CA LYS A 31 -12.94 -4.79 -0.86
C LYS A 31 -12.68 -5.05 -2.35
N SER A 32 -13.65 -4.70 -3.20
CA SER A 32 -13.46 -4.67 -4.65
C SER A 32 -12.48 -3.57 -5.05
N CYS A 33 -11.82 -3.69 -6.20
CA CYS A 33 -10.87 -2.67 -6.65
C CYS A 33 -11.52 -1.30 -6.84
N SER A 34 -12.72 -1.26 -7.43
CA SER A 34 -13.48 -0.03 -7.67
C SER A 34 -13.85 0.68 -6.36
N GLU A 35 -14.41 -0.05 -5.39
CA GLU A 35 -14.75 0.50 -4.07
C GLU A 35 -13.48 0.96 -3.31
N ALA A 36 -12.41 0.16 -3.38
CA ALA A 36 -11.13 0.49 -2.77
C ALA A 36 -10.55 1.80 -3.32
N MET A 37 -10.60 2.03 -4.63
CA MET A 37 -10.12 3.27 -5.24
C MET A 37 -10.93 4.48 -4.78
N ALA A 38 -12.26 4.38 -4.77
CA ALA A 38 -13.13 5.46 -4.32
C ALA A 38 -12.86 5.84 -2.85
N ILE A 39 -12.66 4.85 -1.98
CA ILE A 39 -12.33 5.09 -0.56
C ILE A 39 -10.96 5.77 -0.42
N LEU A 40 -9.97 5.30 -1.16
CA LEU A 40 -8.60 5.82 -1.09
C LEU A 40 -8.49 7.26 -1.61
N ASP A 41 -9.30 7.64 -2.59
CA ASP A 41 -9.27 8.98 -3.16
C ASP A 41 -9.85 10.05 -2.22
N VAL A 42 -10.83 9.69 -1.38
CA VAL A 42 -11.45 10.62 -0.42
C VAL A 42 -10.71 10.66 0.93
N MET A 43 -9.95 9.62 1.27
CA MET A 43 -9.33 9.52 2.58
C MET A 43 -8.20 10.56 2.76
N PRO A 44 -8.18 11.34 3.87
CA PRO A 44 -7.21 12.42 4.07
C PRO A 44 -5.80 11.93 4.46
N GLN A 45 -5.66 10.65 4.77
CA GLN A 45 -4.41 10.08 5.26
C GLN A 45 -3.37 9.97 4.13
N LYS A 46 -2.11 10.37 4.40
CA LYS A 46 -1.00 10.22 3.44
C LYS A 46 -0.86 8.78 2.92
N GLY A 47 -1.15 7.79 3.76
CA GLY A 47 -1.11 6.38 3.39
C GLY A 47 -2.05 6.02 2.23
N ALA A 48 -3.17 6.73 2.08
CA ALA A 48 -4.14 6.47 1.04
C ALA A 48 -3.56 6.75 -0.36
N ARG A 49 -2.89 7.90 -0.52
CA ARG A 49 -2.19 8.26 -1.77
C ARG A 49 -1.07 7.28 -2.14
N LEU A 50 -0.39 6.72 -1.15
CA LEU A 50 0.66 5.72 -1.39
C LEU A 50 0.06 4.40 -1.87
N ILE A 51 -1.00 3.94 -1.20
CA ILE A 51 -1.67 2.68 -1.54
C ILE A 51 -2.37 2.80 -2.90
N SER A 52 -3.00 3.94 -3.22
CA SER A 52 -3.70 4.13 -4.50
C SER A 52 -2.77 3.97 -5.71
N GLY A 53 -1.53 4.47 -5.62
CA GLY A 53 -0.52 4.23 -6.65
C GLY A 53 -0.16 2.75 -6.82
N THR A 54 -0.01 2.02 -5.71
CA THR A 54 0.28 0.58 -5.76
C THR A 54 -0.88 -0.24 -6.32
N LEU A 55 -2.12 0.14 -5.97
CA LEU A 55 -3.33 -0.53 -6.42
C LEU A 55 -3.54 -0.33 -7.93
N LYS A 56 -3.36 0.89 -8.44
CA LYS A 56 -3.40 1.18 -9.88
C LYS A 56 -2.37 0.36 -10.66
N SER A 57 -1.17 0.19 -10.12
CA SER A 57 -0.15 -0.68 -10.73
C SER A 57 -0.56 -2.16 -10.72
N ALA A 58 -1.20 -2.65 -9.65
CA ALA A 58 -1.70 -4.02 -9.58
C ALA A 58 -2.79 -4.29 -10.63
N VAL A 59 -3.73 -3.35 -10.79
CA VAL A 59 -4.79 -3.43 -11.82
C VAL A 59 -4.17 -3.42 -13.22
N ALA A 60 -3.23 -2.51 -13.50
CA ALA A 60 -2.53 -2.47 -14.78
C ALA A 60 -1.78 -3.80 -15.08
N ASN A 61 -1.16 -4.42 -14.08
CA ASN A 61 -0.51 -5.72 -14.23
C ASN A 61 -1.51 -6.84 -14.54
N ALA A 62 -2.72 -6.78 -13.98
CA ALA A 62 -3.79 -7.73 -14.26
C ALA A 62 -4.28 -7.61 -15.71
N LEU A 63 -4.60 -6.38 -16.14
CA LEU A 63 -5.06 -6.08 -17.50
C LEU A 63 -4.03 -6.45 -18.57
N ASN A 64 -2.74 -6.21 -18.31
CA ASN A 64 -1.67 -6.55 -19.24
C ASN A 64 -1.56 -8.08 -19.45
N LYS A 65 -1.64 -8.85 -18.36
CA LYS A 65 -1.55 -10.32 -18.43
C LYS A 65 -2.77 -10.94 -19.10
N ASN A 66 -3.97 -10.44 -18.79
CA ASN A 66 -5.22 -10.94 -19.34
C ASN A 66 -6.08 -9.78 -19.84
N LYS A 67 -6.09 -9.57 -21.16
CA LYS A 67 -6.84 -8.48 -21.81
C LYS A 67 -8.37 -8.61 -21.75
N GLN A 68 -8.88 -9.74 -21.26
CA GLN A 68 -10.31 -10.02 -21.10
C GLN A 68 -10.80 -9.79 -19.66
N LEU A 69 -9.93 -9.39 -18.73
CA LEU A 69 -10.34 -9.04 -17.37
C LEU A 69 -10.86 -7.61 -17.34
N ASP A 70 -11.96 -7.44 -16.63
CA ASP A 70 -12.49 -6.12 -16.27
C ASP A 70 -12.06 -5.75 -14.84
N GLU A 71 -11.96 -4.45 -14.56
CA GLU A 71 -11.50 -3.92 -13.28
C GLU A 71 -12.46 -4.27 -12.13
N ASP A 72 -13.75 -4.34 -12.43
CA ASP A 72 -14.82 -4.64 -11.46
C ASP A 72 -14.83 -6.10 -10.98
N MET A 73 -14.20 -7.01 -11.74
CA MET A 73 -14.06 -8.41 -11.34
C MET A 73 -12.93 -8.64 -10.33
N LEU A 74 -12.08 -7.64 -10.09
CA LEU A 74 -10.92 -7.73 -9.22
C LEU A 74 -11.27 -7.33 -7.79
N TYR A 75 -10.78 -8.12 -6.84
CA TYR A 75 -10.85 -7.81 -5.41
C TYR A 75 -9.49 -7.96 -4.76
N ILE A 76 -9.34 -7.26 -3.65
CA ILE A 76 -8.10 -7.24 -2.88
C ILE A 76 -8.08 -8.45 -1.95
N LYS A 77 -7.35 -9.50 -2.35
CA LYS A 77 -7.18 -10.72 -1.54
C LYS A 77 -6.33 -10.46 -0.30
N GLU A 78 -5.18 -9.82 -0.47
CA GLU A 78 -4.20 -9.60 0.61
C GLU A 78 -3.48 -8.27 0.40
N ILE A 79 -3.32 -7.50 1.47
CA ILE A 79 -2.43 -6.33 1.53
C ILE A 79 -1.51 -6.53 2.71
N ARG A 80 -0.20 -6.41 2.47
CA ARG A 80 0.84 -6.48 3.50
C ARG A 80 1.61 -5.17 3.55
N ILE A 81 1.90 -4.73 4.77
CA ILE A 81 2.73 -3.55 5.03
C ILE A 81 3.83 -3.98 5.98
N ASP A 82 4.99 -4.22 5.38
CA ASP A 82 6.19 -4.64 6.05
C ASP A 82 7.06 -3.44 6.45
N GLU A 83 8.01 -3.70 7.33
CA GLU A 83 8.95 -2.70 7.79
C GLU A 83 10.11 -2.54 6.81
N GLY A 84 10.49 -1.29 6.55
CA GLY A 84 11.60 -0.95 5.67
C GLY A 84 12.85 -0.49 6.44
N PRO A 85 13.94 -0.20 5.71
CA PRO A 85 15.15 0.35 6.32
C PRO A 85 14.86 1.70 6.99
N ARG A 86 15.27 1.84 8.26
CA ARG A 86 15.14 3.09 9.02
C ARG A 86 16.43 3.91 8.94
N LEU A 87 16.31 5.17 8.57
CA LEU A 87 17.42 6.12 8.61
C LEU A 87 17.59 6.62 10.05
N LYS A 88 18.78 6.38 10.63
CA LYS A 88 19.15 6.94 11.94
C LYS A 88 19.57 8.41 11.78
N ARG A 89 19.12 9.28 12.68
CA ARG A 89 19.49 10.71 12.69
C ARG A 89 19.75 11.12 14.12
N VAL A 90 20.90 11.76 14.36
CA VAL A 90 21.26 12.29 15.67
C VAL A 90 20.50 13.59 15.93
N TRP A 91 19.89 13.71 17.11
CA TRP A 91 19.29 14.95 17.59
C TRP A 91 20.10 15.48 18.78
N PHE A 92 20.80 16.60 18.56
CA PHE A 92 21.54 17.30 19.63
C PHE A 92 20.59 17.94 20.64
N ARG A 93 20.79 17.65 21.92
CA ARG A 93 20.02 18.19 23.05
C ARG A 93 20.90 19.08 23.92
N GLY A 94 20.28 19.77 24.87
CA GLY A 94 21.01 20.60 25.84
C GLY A 94 21.97 19.78 26.71
N ARG A 95 22.97 20.45 27.30
CA ARG A 95 23.98 19.86 28.20
C ARG A 95 24.84 18.76 27.54
N GLY A 96 25.21 18.93 26.26
CA GLY A 96 26.10 18.00 25.55
C GLY A 96 25.51 16.61 25.31
N ARG A 97 24.18 16.46 25.39
CA ARG A 97 23.49 15.19 25.15
C ARG A 97 23.13 15.05 23.68
N ALA A 98 23.14 13.83 23.17
CA ALA A 98 22.72 13.51 21.80
C ALA A 98 21.80 12.28 21.85
N ASP A 99 20.55 12.46 21.41
CA ASP A 99 19.62 11.36 21.19
C ASP A 99 19.84 10.78 19.78
N GLN A 100 19.58 9.49 19.63
CA GLN A 100 19.89 8.70 18.42
C GLN A 100 18.64 8.32 17.62
#